data_AF-A0A0D8DIH1-F1
#
_entry.id   AF-A0A0D8DIH1-F1
#
_cell.length_a   1.000
_cell.length_b   1.000
_cell.length_c   1.000
_cell.angle_alpha   90.00
_cell.angle_beta   90.00
_cell.angle_gamma   90.00
#
_symmetry.space_group_name_H-M   'P 1'
#
loop_
_entity.id
_entity.type
_entity.pdbx_description
1 polymer ?
#
loop_
_entity_poly.entity_id
_entity_poly.type
_entity_poly.pdbx_seq_one_letter_code
_entity_poly.pdbx_strand_id
1 'polypeptide(L)'
;MIEPDDGNAAVDSSIVKTCRDTTAQRRGKNKKYKDNESSWGYSTMGYRYGRKVHAAIDIDSLSVIEWKITTASVYDKNIAFEMVDSVGNCNYILMDAA
;
A
#
# COMPACT_ATOMS: atom_id res chain seq x y z
N MET A 1 -14.07 9.59 10.70
CA MET A 1 -14.26 8.15 10.48
C MET A 1 -15.63 8.04 9.85
N ILE A 2 -15.68 7.71 8.56
CA ILE A 2 -16.95 7.48 7.86
C ILE A 2 -17.34 6.06 8.24
N GLU A 3 -18.49 5.89 8.88
CA GLU A 3 -19.02 4.55 9.16
C GLU A 3 -19.43 3.93 7.82
N PRO A 4 -18.90 2.75 7.47
CA PRO A 4 -19.26 2.08 6.23
C PRO A 4 -20.64 1.44 6.42
N ASP A 5 -21.69 2.25 6.38
CA ASP A 5 -23.05 1.73 6.23
C ASP A 5 -23.26 1.40 4.75
N ASP A 6 -23.42 0.11 4.46
CA ASP A 6 -23.87 -0.47 3.19
C ASP A 6 -23.02 -0.24 1.92
N GLY A 7 -21.81 0.32 2.05
CA GLY A 7 -20.90 0.59 0.93
C GLY A 7 -20.12 -0.61 0.39
N ASN A 8 -19.45 -0.42 -0.75
CA ASN A 8 -18.51 -1.38 -1.34
C ASN A 8 -17.07 -0.87 -1.17
N ALA A 9 -16.14 -1.75 -0.79
CA ALA A 9 -14.74 -1.36 -0.59
C ALA A 9 -13.81 -2.05 -1.59
N ALA A 10 -12.73 -1.36 -1.97
CA ALA A 10 -11.59 -1.93 -2.66
C ALA A 10 -10.35 -1.82 -1.77
N VAL A 11 -9.59 -2.91 -1.63
CA VAL A 11 -8.30 -2.90 -0.94
C VAL A 11 -7.20 -3.13 -1.94
N ASP A 12 -6.26 -2.20 -2.01
CA ASP A 12 -5.11 -2.27 -2.90
C ASP A 12 -3.83 -1.77 -2.20
N SER A 13 -2.68 -2.18 -2.74
CA SER A 13 -1.36 -1.84 -2.24
C SER A 13 -0.46 -1.28 -3.34
N SER A 14 0.05 -0.07 -3.16
CA SER A 14 0.91 0.59 -4.15
C SER A 14 2.23 1.07 -3.57
N ILE A 15 3.31 0.98 -4.36
CA ILE A 15 4.60 1.56 -3.98
C ILE A 15 4.63 3.04 -4.36
N VAL A 16 4.69 3.90 -3.35
CA VAL A 16 4.86 5.34 -3.47
C VAL A 16 6.33 5.69 -3.36
N LYS A 17 6.83 6.42 -4.37
CA LYS A 17 8.20 6.93 -4.40
C LYS A 17 8.37 8.00 -3.34
N THR A 18 9.44 7.89 -2.56
CA THR A 18 9.81 8.98 -1.65
C THR A 18 10.49 10.11 -2.41
N CYS A 19 10.47 11.33 -1.86
CA CYS A 19 11.18 12.49 -2.40
C CYS A 19 12.69 12.24 -2.60
N ARG A 20 13.23 11.19 -1.98
CA ARG A 20 14.62 10.75 -2.08
C ARG A 20 14.85 9.60 -3.08
N ASP A 21 13.86 9.20 -3.88
CA ASP A 21 13.96 8.12 -4.90
C ASP A 21 15.15 8.33 -5.85
N THR A 22 15.36 9.56 -6.34
CA THR A 22 16.51 9.88 -7.22
C THR A 22 17.86 9.64 -6.55
N THR A 23 17.96 9.95 -5.25
CA THR A 23 19.17 9.72 -4.46
C THR A 23 19.34 8.23 -4.13
N ALA A 24 18.24 7.54 -3.83
CA ALA A 24 18.22 6.10 -3.59
C ALA A 24 18.62 5.30 -4.84
N GLN A 25 18.12 5.66 -6.03
CA GLN A 25 18.52 5.03 -7.30
C GLN A 25 20.01 5.25 -7.59
N ARG A 26 20.51 6.48 -7.42
CA ARG A 26 21.94 6.80 -7.61
C ARG A 26 22.83 6.03 -6.63
N ARG A 27 22.41 5.89 -5.38
CA ARG A 27 23.17 5.20 -4.32
C ARG A 27 22.89 3.70 -4.22
N GLY A 28 21.85 3.20 -4.90
CA GLY A 28 21.47 1.79 -4.96
C GLY A 28 22.56 0.92 -5.57
N LYS A 29 23.31 1.47 -6.55
CA LYS A 29 24.53 0.84 -7.08
C LYS A 29 25.61 0.57 -6.02
N ASN A 30 25.60 1.33 -4.91
CA ASN A 30 26.58 1.20 -3.82
C ASN A 30 25.98 0.64 -2.51
N LYS A 31 24.72 0.19 -2.48
CA LYS A 31 24.02 -0.36 -1.29
C LYS A 31 24.05 0.53 -0.02
N LYS A 32 24.41 1.82 -0.13
CA LYS A 32 24.67 2.72 1.02
C LYS A 32 23.50 3.61 1.40
N TYR A 33 22.44 3.70 0.59
CA TYR A 33 21.27 4.48 0.96
C TYR A 33 20.27 3.61 1.74
N LYS A 34 20.07 3.97 3.00
CA LYS A 34 19.13 3.32 3.92
C LYS A 34 18.21 4.39 4.48
N ASP A 35 16.95 4.34 4.08
CA ASP A 35 15.85 5.00 4.78
C ASP A 35 15.20 3.91 5.64
N ASN A 36 14.94 4.21 6.91
CA ASN A 36 14.32 3.23 7.81
C ASN A 36 12.86 2.95 7.42
N GLU A 37 12.23 3.88 6.72
CA GLU A 37 10.81 3.80 6.34
C GLU A 37 10.61 3.40 4.88
N SER A 38 11.69 3.27 4.09
CA SER A 38 11.62 2.90 2.67
C SER A 38 12.55 1.74 2.34
N SER A 39 12.08 0.86 1.47
CA SER A 39 12.89 -0.26 0.99
C SER A 39 12.63 -0.52 -0.49
N TRP A 40 13.31 -1.53 -1.03
CA TRP A 40 13.05 -1.99 -2.37
C TRP A 40 11.95 -3.05 -2.36
N GLY A 41 11.00 -2.93 -3.28
CA GLY A 41 9.88 -3.86 -3.42
C GLY A 41 9.48 -4.05 -4.88
N TYR A 42 8.78 -5.13 -5.16
CA TYR A 42 8.20 -5.36 -6.48
C TYR A 42 6.80 -4.74 -6.56
N SER A 43 6.52 -4.06 -7.66
CA SER A 43 5.20 -3.52 -8.00
C SER A 43 4.81 -3.99 -9.40
N THR A 44 3.56 -3.73 -9.81
CA THR A 44 3.09 -3.91 -11.19
C THR A 44 3.98 -3.20 -12.22
N MET A 45 4.66 -2.13 -11.80
CA MET A 45 5.56 -1.34 -12.63
C MET A 45 7.04 -1.71 -12.42
N GLY A 46 7.32 -2.92 -11.94
CA GLY A 46 8.65 -3.47 -11.70
C GLY A 46 9.22 -3.17 -10.31
N TYR A 47 10.52 -3.44 -10.15
CA TYR A 47 11.25 -3.27 -8.89
C TYR A 47 11.51 -1.79 -8.61
N ARG A 48 10.98 -1.28 -7.48
CA ARG A 48 10.99 0.14 -7.14
C ARG A 48 11.43 0.37 -5.69
N TYR A 49 12.03 1.53 -5.44
CA TYR A 49 12.38 1.98 -4.10
C TYR A 49 11.32 2.95 -3.58
N GLY A 50 10.85 2.72 -2.36
CA GLY A 50 9.88 3.60 -1.75
C GLY A 50 9.21 3.00 -0.53
N ARG A 51 8.03 3.54 -0.23
CA ARG A 51 7.13 3.02 0.79
C ARG A 51 5.96 2.33 0.11
N LYS A 52 5.38 1.35 0.77
CA LYS A 52 4.15 0.74 0.30
C LYS A 52 2.99 1.29 1.11
N VAL A 53 1.97 1.75 0.41
CA VAL A 53 0.70 2.21 0.98
C VAL A 53 -0.31 1.11 0.70
N HIS A 54 -0.91 0.60 1.75
CA HIS A 54 -2.08 -0.28 1.70
C HIS A 54 -3.28 0.60 2.01
N ALA A 55 -4.28 0.64 1.12
CA ALA A 55 -5.45 1.48 1.30
C ALA A 55 -6.73 0.69 1.04
N ALA A 56 -7.71 0.91 1.90
CA ALA A 56 -9.10 0.55 1.68
C ALA A 56 -9.84 1.80 1.23
N ILE A 57 -10.48 1.72 0.09
CA ILE A 57 -11.15 2.84 -0.57
C ILE A 57 -12.61 2.45 -0.78
N ASP A 58 -13.52 3.34 -0.41
CA ASP A 58 -14.92 3.21 -0.76
C ASP A 58 -15.09 3.39 -2.27
N ILE A 59 -15.67 2.41 -2.95
CA ILE A 59 -15.74 2.37 -4.42
C ILE A 59 -16.70 3.45 -4.94
N ASP A 60 -17.75 3.76 -4.20
CA ASP A 60 -18.82 4.65 -4.64
C ASP A 60 -18.45 6.12 -4.48
N SER A 61 -17.84 6.48 -3.34
CA SER A 61 -17.42 7.84 -3.00
C SER A 61 -15.95 8.14 -3.32
N LEU A 62 -15.14 7.11 -3.60
CA LEU A 62 -13.67 7.19 -3.76
C LEU A 62 -12.96 7.75 -2.52
N SER A 63 -13.62 7.71 -1.36
CA SER A 63 -13.03 8.13 -0.09
C SER A 63 -12.12 7.06 0.49
N VAL A 64 -11.02 7.47 1.12
CA VAL A 64 -10.15 6.54 1.84
C VAL A 64 -10.82 6.19 3.16
N ILE A 65 -11.14 4.91 3.34
CA ILE A 65 -11.72 4.38 4.58
C ILE A 65 -10.62 4.16 5.61
N GLU A 66 -9.60 3.39 5.23
CA GLU A 66 -8.47 3.00 6.08
C GLU A 66 -7.19 2.97 5.25
N TRP A 67 -6.05 3.29 5.85
CA TRP A 67 -4.77 3.17 5.17
C TRP A 67 -3.63 2.87 6.13
N LYS A 68 -2.62 2.15 5.61
CA LYS A 68 -1.42 1.79 6.35
C LYS A 68 -0.18 1.95 5.47
N ILE A 69 0.89 2.49 6.05
CA ILE A 69 2.20 2.58 5.40
C ILE A 69 3.13 1.51 5.96
N THR A 70 3.80 0.80 5.05
CA THR A 70 4.87 -0.14 5.37
C THR A 70 6.07 0.12 4.47
N THR A 71 7.19 -0.55 4.74
CA THR A 71 8.32 -0.58 3.81
C THR A 71 7.95 -1.41 2.58
N ALA A 72 8.43 -1.06 1.38
CA ALA A 72 8.07 -1.74 0.13
C ALA A 72 8.40 -3.25 0.06
N SER A 73 9.29 -3.72 0.92
CA SER A 73 9.68 -5.13 1.08
C SER A 73 8.64 -5.97 1.83
N VAL A 74 7.64 -5.36 2.46
CA VAL A 74 6.56 -6.11 3.12
C VAL A 74 5.64 -6.70 2.04
N TYR A 75 5.41 -8.00 2.12
CA TYR A 75 4.47 -8.71 1.26
C TYR A 75 3.04 -8.39 1.65
N ASP A 76 2.16 -8.23 0.66
CA ASP A 76 0.78 -7.79 0.87
C ASP A 76 -0.03 -8.78 1.72
N LYS A 77 0.25 -10.09 1.59
CA LYS A 77 -0.34 -11.13 2.44
C LYS A 77 -0.17 -10.90 3.96
N ASN A 78 0.86 -10.16 4.38
CA ASN A 78 1.12 -9.88 5.79
C ASN A 78 0.26 -8.73 6.34
N ILE A 79 -0.37 -7.95 5.44
CA ILE A 79 -1.21 -6.79 5.78
C ILE A 79 -2.65 -7.00 5.30
N ALA A 80 -2.87 -7.92 4.36
CA ALA A 80 -4.16 -8.17 3.70
C ALA A 80 -5.30 -8.35 4.71
N PHE A 81 -5.20 -9.29 5.65
CA PHE A 81 -6.27 -9.54 6.62
C PHE A 81 -6.59 -8.32 7.48
N GLU A 82 -5.58 -7.57 7.94
CA GLU A 82 -5.81 -6.34 8.72
C GLU A 82 -6.59 -5.29 7.92
N MET A 83 -6.31 -5.17 6.61
CA MET A 83 -7.04 -4.26 5.73
C MET A 83 -8.43 -4.78 5.33
N VAL A 84 -8.63 -6.10 5.28
CA VAL A 84 -9.95 -6.71 5.06
C VAL A 84 -10.83 -6.44 6.29
N ASP A 85 -10.29 -6.70 7.48
CA ASP A 85 -11.01 -6.59 8.74
C ASP A 85 -11.47 -5.16 9.01
N SER A 86 -10.70 -4.15 8.57
CA SER A 86 -11.08 -2.73 8.70
C SER A 86 -12.29 -2.32 7.85
N VAL A 87 -12.61 -3.10 6.80
CA VAL A 87 -13.80 -2.93 5.95
C VAL A 87 -14.77 -4.09 6.06
N GLY A 88 -14.69 -4.89 7.13
CA GLY A 88 -15.51 -6.09 7.32
C GLY A 88 -17.02 -5.86 7.37
N ASN A 89 -17.46 -4.60 7.56
CA ASN A 89 -18.86 -4.20 7.54
C ASN A 89 -19.37 -3.82 6.13
N CYS A 90 -18.50 -3.76 5.12
CA CYS A 90 -18.90 -3.48 3.74
C CYS A 90 -19.61 -4.69 3.11
N ASN A 91 -20.53 -4.43 2.18
CA ASN A 91 -21.30 -5.48 1.50
C ASN A 91 -20.44 -6.35 0.58
N TYR A 92 -19.52 -5.70 -0.15
CA TYR A 92 -18.58 -6.36 -1.03
C TYR A 92 -17.19 -5.76 -0.87
N ILE A 93 -16.18 -6.61 -0.97
CA ILE A 93 -14.78 -6.23 -0.87
C ILE A 93 -14.05 -6.72 -2.13
N LEU A 94 -13.53 -5.79 -2.92
CA LEU A 94 -12.67 -6.07 -4.08
C LEU A 94 -11.21 -6.07 -3.65
N MET A 95 -10.47 -7.10 -4.04
CA MET A 95 -9.03 -7.21 -3.80
C MET A 95 -8.35 -7.83 -5.01
N ASP A 96 -7.08 -7.47 -5.22
CA ASP A 96 -6.26 -8.14 -6.23
C ASP A 96 -5.92 -9.56 -5.79
N ALA A 97 -5.86 -10.49 -6.75
CA ALA A 97 -5.50 -11.87 -6.50
C ALA A 97 -3.97 -11.98 -6.36
N ALA A 98 -3.51 -12.46 -5.20
CA ALA A 98 -2.08 -12.64 -4.90
C ALA A 98 -1.42 -13.79 -5.66
#